data_AF-C7XTY0-F1
#
_entry.id   AF-C7XTY0-F1
#
_cell.length_a   1.000
_cell.length_b   1.000
_cell.length_c   1.000
_cell.angle_alpha   90.00
_cell.angle_beta   90.00
_cell.angle_gamma   90.00
#
_symmetry.space_group_name_H-M   'P 1'
#
loop_
_entity.id
_entity.type
_entity.pdbx_description
1 polymer ?
#
loop_
_entity_poly.entity_id
_entity_poly.type
_entity_poly.pdbx_seq_one_letter_code
_entity_poly.pdbx_strand_id
1 'polypeptide(L)'
;MTDVALAGLVVILLWLLVLQASDRDHQQTIKAGKKYLQSGLLRGGSLAPFFVAIGLFSNVFEHSQVSKTIGQGLAPAIGYLSWGALASIPLLVVGLSLVGVHPLASVTLLGQIMMGISLPFNALAIALALNIGSVLAYMMSPFAGIVVVIANILGISSTTISLKWNGKYCLLLLVVSLIFIAGYSILI
;
A
#
# COMPACT_ATOMS: atom_id res chain seq x y z
N MET A 1 5.04 -7.89 -13.27
CA MET A 1 4.56 -6.49 -13.12
C MET A 1 3.50 -6.12 -14.16
N THR A 2 3.58 -6.63 -15.39
CA THR A 2 2.58 -6.40 -16.46
C THR A 2 1.18 -6.88 -16.08
N ASP A 3 1.07 -8.04 -15.45
CA ASP A 3 -0.22 -8.71 -15.24
C ASP A 3 -1.10 -7.97 -14.22
N VAL A 4 -0.50 -7.38 -13.19
CA VAL A 4 -1.19 -6.57 -12.17
C VAL A 4 -1.67 -5.24 -12.77
N ALA A 5 -0.83 -4.59 -13.58
CA ALA A 5 -1.20 -3.36 -14.26
C ALA A 5 -2.34 -3.61 -15.27
N LEU A 6 -2.27 -4.73 -16.00
CA LEU A 6 -3.32 -5.15 -16.93
C LEU A 6 -4.63 -5.46 -16.19
N ALA A 7 -4.57 -6.20 -15.08
CA ALA A 7 -5.74 -6.50 -14.25
C ALA A 7 -6.38 -5.21 -13.70
N GLY A 8 -5.57 -4.26 -13.22
CA GLY A 8 -6.05 -2.94 -12.79
C GLY A 8 -6.75 -2.18 -13.92
N LEU A 9 -6.16 -2.15 -15.11
CA LEU A 9 -6.76 -1.56 -16.32
C LEU A 9 -8.09 -2.21 -16.67
N VAL A 10 -8.16 -3.55 -16.67
CA VAL A 10 -9.39 -4.30 -16.96
C VAL A 10 -10.48 -3.95 -15.94
N VAL A 11 -10.15 -3.91 -14.64
CA VAL A 11 -11.11 -3.53 -13.59
C VAL A 11 -11.61 -2.11 -13.80
N ILE A 12 -10.73 -1.15 -14.10
CA ILE A 12 -11.12 0.25 -14.37
C ILE A 12 -12.03 0.32 -15.59
N LEU A 13 -11.70 -0.37 -16.68
CA LEU A 13 -12.50 -0.38 -17.91
C LEU A 13 -13.88 -1.00 -17.66
N LEU A 14 -13.95 -2.14 -16.97
CA LEU A 14 -15.21 -2.77 -16.58
C LEU A 14 -16.05 -1.83 -15.72
N TRP A 15 -15.44 -1.17 -14.74
CA TRP A 15 -16.14 -0.20 -13.90
C TRP A 15 -16.72 0.96 -14.72
N LEU A 16 -15.93 1.52 -15.64
CA LEU A 16 -16.38 2.61 -16.52
C LEU A 16 -17.54 2.17 -17.42
N LEU A 17 -17.48 0.94 -17.97
CA LEU A 17 -18.55 0.36 -18.78
C LEU A 17 -19.83 0.16 -17.97
N VAL A 18 -19.72 -0.36 -16.74
CA VAL A 18 -20.88 -0.51 -15.83
C VAL A 18 -21.47 0.86 -15.49
N LEU A 19 -20.64 1.86 -15.23
CA LEU A 19 -21.06 3.22 -14.92
C LEU A 19 -21.83 3.84 -16.10
N GLN A 20 -21.33 3.66 -17.33
CA GLN A 20 -21.98 4.14 -18.54
C GLN A 20 -23.27 3.37 -18.89
N ALA A 21 -23.31 2.06 -18.63
CA ALA A 21 -24.51 1.24 -18.81
C ALA A 21 -25.61 1.56 -17.80
N SER A 22 -25.23 1.99 -16.59
CA SER A 22 -26.16 2.41 -15.53
C SER A 22 -26.59 3.88 -15.65
N ASP A 23 -25.99 4.65 -16.55
CA ASP A 23 -26.34 6.05 -16.80
C ASP A 23 -27.57 6.14 -17.72
N ARG A 24 -28.70 6.63 -17.17
CA ARG A 24 -29.96 6.79 -17.91
C ARG A 24 -29.87 7.84 -19.02
N ASP A 25 -28.92 8.77 -18.92
CA ASP A 25 -28.72 9.87 -19.86
C ASP A 25 -27.28 9.84 -20.37
N HIS A 26 -26.90 8.70 -20.99
CA HIS A 26 -25.60 8.25 -21.57
C HIS A 26 -24.56 9.34 -22.00
N GLN A 27 -25.01 10.56 -22.22
CA GLN A 27 -24.26 11.80 -22.38
C GLN A 27 -23.57 12.32 -21.11
N GLN A 28 -24.08 12.06 -19.89
CA GLN A 28 -23.53 12.62 -18.64
C GLN A 28 -22.15 12.06 -18.33
N THR A 29 -21.97 10.73 -18.38
CA THR A 29 -20.66 10.09 -18.15
C THR A 29 -19.61 10.56 -19.16
N ILE A 30 -19.97 10.66 -20.45
CA ILE A 30 -19.07 11.10 -21.52
C ILE A 30 -18.66 12.57 -21.32
N LYS A 31 -19.62 13.45 -20.98
CA LYS A 31 -19.34 14.86 -20.68
C LYS A 31 -18.44 15.01 -19.45
N ALA A 32 -18.68 14.22 -18.41
CA ALA A 32 -17.84 14.19 -17.22
C ALA A 32 -16.42 13.71 -17.54
N GLY A 33 -16.27 12.66 -18.35
CA GLY A 33 -14.98 12.17 -18.82
C GLY A 33 -14.20 13.22 -19.64
N LYS A 34 -14.88 13.89 -20.57
CA LYS A 34 -14.27 14.96 -21.39
C LYS A 34 -13.84 16.15 -20.53
N LYS A 35 -14.68 16.55 -19.56
CA LYS A 35 -14.36 17.60 -18.58
C LYS A 35 -13.18 17.20 -17.68
N TYR A 36 -13.11 15.94 -17.25
CA TYR A 36 -11.98 15.40 -16.49
C TYR A 36 -10.69 15.45 -17.31
N LEU A 37 -10.70 15.00 -18.57
CA LEU A 37 -9.54 15.08 -19.47
C LEU A 37 -9.07 16.52 -19.71
N GLN A 38 -10.00 17.46 -19.91
CA GLN A 38 -9.66 18.85 -20.21
C GLN A 38 -9.21 19.67 -18.99
N SER A 39 -9.74 19.37 -17.80
CA SER A 39 -9.57 20.25 -16.61
C SER A 39 -9.28 19.51 -15.31
N GLY A 40 -9.74 18.26 -15.17
CA GLY A 40 -9.52 17.42 -13.98
C GLY A 40 -8.13 16.80 -13.91
N LEU A 41 -7.58 16.39 -15.06
CA LEU A 41 -6.25 15.76 -15.15
C LEU A 41 -5.16 16.68 -14.59
N LEU A 42 -5.23 17.97 -14.95
CA LEU A 42 -4.28 18.99 -14.49
C LEU A 42 -4.49 19.40 -13.03
N ARG A 43 -5.71 19.23 -12.48
CA ARG A 43 -5.99 19.47 -11.04
C ARG A 43 -5.29 18.46 -10.13
N GLY A 44 -5.06 17.23 -10.60
CA GLY A 44 -4.21 16.24 -9.92
C GLY A 44 -2.73 16.33 -10.28
N GLY A 45 -2.36 17.16 -11.26
CA GLY A 45 -1.00 17.27 -11.79
C GLY A 45 0.04 17.69 -10.76
N SER A 46 -0.36 18.41 -9.69
CA SER A 46 0.52 18.76 -8.58
C SER A 46 1.05 17.54 -7.80
N LEU A 47 0.34 16.41 -7.86
CA LEU A 47 0.77 15.15 -7.24
C LEU A 47 1.59 14.27 -8.20
N ALA A 48 1.61 14.57 -9.50
CA ALA A 48 2.35 13.77 -10.47
C ALA A 48 3.87 13.74 -10.16
N PRO A 49 4.55 14.86 -9.85
CA PRO A 49 5.95 14.82 -9.42
C PRO A 49 6.16 13.96 -8.16
N PHE A 50 5.22 13.99 -7.23
CA PHE A 50 5.27 13.20 -6.00
C PHE A 50 5.21 11.69 -6.30
N PHE A 51 4.26 11.24 -7.12
CA PHE A 51 4.15 9.82 -7.50
C PHE A 51 5.34 9.36 -8.36
N VAL A 52 5.84 10.20 -9.27
CA VAL A 52 7.04 9.90 -10.06
C VAL A 52 8.26 9.77 -9.14
N ALA A 53 8.45 10.69 -8.20
CA ALA A 53 9.54 10.65 -7.23
C ALA A 53 9.48 9.39 -6.37
N ILE A 54 8.29 9.01 -5.88
CA ILE A 54 8.10 7.76 -5.12
C ILE A 54 8.43 6.53 -5.95
N GLY A 55 7.98 6.47 -7.20
CA GLY A 55 8.26 5.34 -8.09
C GLY A 55 9.76 5.20 -8.35
N LEU A 56 10.43 6.30 -8.68
CA LEU A 56 11.87 6.34 -8.91
C LEU A 56 12.66 5.98 -7.64
N PHE A 57 12.30 6.58 -6.50
CA PHE A 57 12.89 6.26 -5.20
C PHE A 57 12.74 4.79 -4.86
N SER A 58 11.53 4.23 -5.00
CA SER A 58 11.27 2.83 -4.65
C SER A 58 12.11 1.88 -5.50
N ASN A 59 12.23 2.15 -6.80
CA ASN A 59 13.05 1.34 -7.71
C ASN A 59 14.55 1.43 -7.37
N VAL A 60 15.08 2.63 -7.16
CA VAL A 60 16.50 2.83 -6.80
C VAL A 60 16.79 2.22 -5.43
N PHE A 61 15.89 2.42 -4.46
CA PHE A 61 16.02 1.85 -3.12
C PHE A 61 16.06 0.32 -3.18
N GLU A 62 15.15 -0.31 -3.91
CA GLU A 62 15.11 -1.77 -4.07
C GLU A 62 16.46 -2.34 -4.54
N HIS A 63 17.10 -1.68 -5.52
CA HIS A 63 18.39 -2.10 -6.09
C HIS A 63 19.62 -1.54 -5.36
N SER A 64 19.44 -0.82 -4.25
CA SER A 64 20.54 -0.16 -3.54
C SER A 64 21.29 -1.12 -2.61
N GLN A 65 22.53 -0.77 -2.26
CA GLN A 65 23.25 -1.46 -1.19
C GLN A 65 22.57 -1.28 0.19
N VAL A 66 21.81 -0.19 0.37
CA VAL A 66 21.10 0.11 1.62
C VAL A 66 20.00 -0.90 1.87
N SER A 67 19.14 -1.18 0.87
CA SER A 67 18.10 -2.21 0.99
C SER A 67 18.70 -3.57 1.30
N LYS A 68 19.81 -3.92 0.64
CA LYS A 68 20.54 -5.18 0.88
C LYS A 68 21.07 -5.28 2.31
N THR A 69 21.72 -4.23 2.83
CA THR A 69 22.23 -4.20 4.21
C THR A 69 21.09 -4.31 5.23
N ILE A 70 19.99 -3.58 5.02
CA ILE A 70 18.80 -3.67 5.87
C ILE A 70 18.24 -5.10 5.84
N GLY A 71 18.12 -5.70 4.66
CA GLY A 71 17.62 -7.07 4.51
C GLY A 71 18.51 -8.10 5.18
N GLN A 72 19.84 -7.98 5.05
CA GLN A 72 20.80 -8.86 5.73
C GLN A 72 20.73 -8.75 7.25
N GLY A 73 20.48 -7.55 7.80
CA GLY A 73 20.29 -7.35 9.24
C GLY A 73 18.95 -7.87 9.75
N LEU A 74 17.87 -7.71 8.98
CA LEU A 74 16.52 -8.10 9.38
C LEU A 74 16.24 -9.60 9.21
N ALA A 75 16.80 -10.25 8.19
CA ALA A 75 16.50 -11.64 7.87
C ALA A 75 16.77 -12.61 9.05
N PRO A 76 17.90 -12.54 9.78
CA PRO A 76 18.13 -13.39 10.95
C PRO A 76 17.11 -13.13 12.05
N ALA A 77 16.83 -11.86 12.36
CA ALA A 77 15.88 -11.48 13.41
C ALA A 77 14.48 -12.05 13.13
N ILE A 78 14.04 -11.98 11.88
CA ILE A 78 12.74 -12.52 11.44
C ILE A 78 12.75 -14.05 11.46
N GLY A 79 13.85 -14.70 11.07
CA GLY A 79 13.98 -16.15 11.11
C GLY A 79 13.79 -16.72 12.53
N TYR A 80 14.24 -16.03 13.57
CA TYR A 80 14.05 -16.46 14.97
C TYR A 80 12.61 -16.31 15.47
N LEU A 81 11.78 -15.50 14.81
CA LEU A 81 10.44 -15.18 15.28
C LEU A 81 9.40 -16.27 14.99
N SER A 82 9.70 -17.29 14.16
CA SER A 82 8.75 -18.35 13.78
C SER A 82 7.37 -17.77 13.39
N TRP A 83 6.28 -18.10 14.09
CA TRP A 83 4.95 -17.49 13.91
C TRP A 83 4.89 -15.97 14.06
N GLY A 84 5.78 -15.38 14.86
CA GLY A 84 5.95 -13.94 14.95
C GLY A 84 6.46 -13.28 13.66
N ALA A 85 7.00 -14.04 12.70
CA ALA A 85 7.44 -13.51 11.42
C ALA A 85 6.27 -12.96 10.58
N LEU A 86 5.10 -13.62 10.59
CA LEU A 86 3.92 -13.10 9.89
C LEU A 86 3.40 -11.80 10.51
N ALA A 87 3.42 -11.71 11.84
CA ALA A 87 2.98 -10.51 12.56
C ALA A 87 3.96 -9.34 12.42
N SER A 88 5.24 -9.61 12.24
CA SER A 88 6.26 -8.57 12.09
C SER A 88 6.15 -7.84 10.75
N ILE A 89 5.69 -8.50 9.68
CA ILE A 89 5.54 -7.89 8.34
C ILE A 89 4.73 -6.58 8.38
N PRO A 90 3.44 -6.57 8.79
CA PRO A 90 2.65 -5.34 8.78
C PRO A 90 3.22 -4.28 9.72
N LEU A 91 3.79 -4.68 10.87
CA LEU A 91 4.42 -3.76 11.81
C LEU A 91 5.65 -3.07 11.22
N LEU A 92 6.49 -3.82 10.51
CA LEU A 92 7.68 -3.29 9.86
C LEU A 92 7.31 -2.37 8.69
N VAL A 93 6.31 -2.74 7.87
CA VAL A 93 5.83 -1.84 6.79
C VAL A 93 5.32 -0.52 7.37
N VAL A 94 4.52 -0.57 8.43
CA VAL A 94 4.03 0.64 9.13
C VAL A 94 5.19 1.42 9.71
N GLY A 95 6.10 0.79 10.45
CA GLY A 95 7.24 1.45 11.09
C GLY A 95 8.15 2.16 10.08
N LEU A 96 8.47 1.50 8.98
CA LEU A 96 9.23 2.08 7.86
C LEU A 96 8.50 3.28 7.25
N SER A 97 7.17 3.19 7.10
CA SER A 97 6.36 4.30 6.58
C SER A 97 6.27 5.52 7.50
N LEU A 98 6.41 5.32 8.82
CA LEU A 98 6.41 6.41 9.80
C LEU A 98 7.73 7.19 9.78
N VAL A 99 8.83 6.59 9.31
CA VAL A 99 10.12 7.26 9.09
C VAL A 99 10.31 7.73 7.64
N GLY A 100 9.26 7.65 6.82
CA GLY A 100 9.24 8.19 5.46
C GLY A 100 9.63 7.20 4.36
N VAL A 101 9.88 5.93 4.66
CA VAL A 101 10.07 4.91 3.61
C VAL A 101 8.71 4.56 3.02
N HIS A 102 8.55 4.76 1.72
CA HIS A 102 7.26 4.55 1.08
C HIS A 102 6.77 3.09 1.22
N PRO A 103 5.46 2.85 1.50
CA PRO A 103 4.93 1.50 1.72
C PRO A 103 5.27 0.50 0.59
N LEU A 104 5.25 0.96 -0.66
CA LEU A 104 5.64 0.14 -1.81
C LEU A 104 7.06 -0.41 -1.70
N ALA A 105 8.03 0.44 -1.36
CA ALA A 105 9.43 0.05 -1.20
C ALA A 105 9.60 -0.91 -0.01
N SER A 106 8.91 -0.64 1.11
CA SER A 106 8.91 -1.51 2.29
C SER A 106 8.39 -2.91 1.98
N VAL A 107 7.30 -3.00 1.22
CA VAL A 107 6.64 -4.27 0.86
C VAL A 107 7.52 -5.09 -0.07
N THR A 108 8.13 -4.47 -1.07
CA THR A 108 9.05 -5.19 -1.97
C THR A 108 10.26 -5.72 -1.20
N LEU A 109 10.87 -4.90 -0.35
CA LEU A 109 12.00 -5.31 0.50
C LEU A 109 11.63 -6.48 1.41
N LEU A 110 10.54 -6.34 2.17
CA LEU A 110 10.13 -7.37 3.11
C LEU A 110 9.67 -8.64 2.39
N GLY A 111 9.00 -8.52 1.24
CA GLY A 111 8.63 -9.67 0.41
C GLY A 111 9.84 -10.47 -0.06
N GLN A 112 10.88 -9.81 -0.54
CA GLN A 112 12.15 -10.45 -0.91
C GLN A 112 12.80 -11.15 0.29
N ILE A 113 12.82 -10.49 1.46
CA ILE A 113 13.35 -11.08 2.69
C ILE A 113 12.55 -12.34 3.05
N MET A 114 11.22 -12.25 3.16
CA MET A 114 10.35 -13.37 3.56
C MET A 114 10.46 -14.56 2.63
N MET A 115 10.55 -14.32 1.32
CA MET A 115 10.71 -15.39 0.33
C MET A 115 12.11 -15.98 0.31
N GLY A 116 13.13 -15.22 0.74
CA GLY A 116 14.51 -15.67 0.82
C GLY A 116 14.84 -16.48 2.07
N ILE A 117 13.98 -16.44 3.09
CA ILE A 117 14.13 -17.24 4.32
C ILE A 117 13.16 -18.42 4.31
N SER A 118 13.60 -19.57 4.83
CA SER A 118 12.75 -20.75 4.96
C SER A 118 11.77 -20.59 6.12
N LEU A 119 10.61 -20.01 5.83
CA LEU A 119 9.49 -19.89 6.77
C LEU A 119 8.47 -21.01 6.55
N PRO A 120 7.75 -21.44 7.60
CA PRO A 120 6.70 -22.46 7.50
C PRO A 120 5.38 -21.91 6.95
N PHE A 121 5.40 -20.82 6.17
CA PHE A 121 4.21 -20.15 5.66
C PHE A 121 4.16 -20.21 4.14
N ASN A 122 2.97 -20.44 3.59
CA ASN A 122 2.76 -20.38 2.15
C ASN A 122 2.88 -18.93 1.63
N ALA A 123 3.12 -18.78 0.33
CA ALA A 123 3.28 -17.48 -0.32
C ALA A 123 2.03 -16.58 -0.18
N LEU A 124 0.84 -17.17 -0.05
CA LEU A 124 -0.40 -16.41 0.08
C LEU A 124 -0.51 -15.74 1.45
N ALA A 125 -0.16 -16.42 2.53
CA ALA A 125 -0.15 -15.86 3.88
C ALA A 125 0.82 -14.67 3.99
N ILE A 126 2.01 -14.80 3.38
CA ILE A 126 2.98 -13.71 3.29
C ILE A 126 2.41 -12.55 2.47
N ALA A 127 1.80 -12.82 1.31
CA ALA A 127 1.19 -11.79 0.47
C ALA A 127 0.06 -11.04 1.19
N LEU A 128 -0.78 -11.75 1.96
CA LEU A 128 -1.83 -11.15 2.79
C LEU A 128 -1.24 -10.24 3.86
N ALA A 129 -0.20 -10.69 4.57
CA ALA A 129 0.46 -9.87 5.60
C ALA A 129 1.10 -8.60 5.00
N LEU A 130 1.73 -8.70 3.84
CA LEU A 130 2.29 -7.56 3.10
C LEU A 130 1.20 -6.58 2.64
N ASN A 131 0.08 -7.10 2.14
CA ASN A 131 -1.04 -6.27 1.70
C ASN A 131 -1.64 -5.47 2.86
N ILE A 132 -1.91 -6.15 3.99
CA ILE A 132 -2.39 -5.50 5.22
C ILE A 132 -1.39 -4.47 5.72
N GLY A 133 -0.09 -4.79 5.73
CA GLY A 133 0.96 -3.83 6.07
C GLY A 133 0.92 -2.58 5.20
N SER A 134 0.72 -2.75 3.89
CA SER A 134 0.60 -1.65 2.93
C SER A 134 -0.60 -0.75 3.25
N VAL A 135 -1.77 -1.35 3.46
CA VAL A 135 -3.02 -0.62 3.77
C VAL A 135 -2.84 0.18 5.05
N LEU A 136 -2.35 -0.45 6.12
CA LEU A 136 -2.09 0.22 7.39
C LEU A 136 -1.11 1.37 7.23
N ALA A 137 -0.03 1.18 6.47
CA ALA A 137 0.96 2.22 6.24
C ALA A 137 0.41 3.40 5.44
N TYR A 138 -0.45 3.17 4.44
CA TYR A 138 -1.14 4.26 3.73
C TYR A 138 -2.11 5.05 4.64
N MET A 139 -2.64 4.44 5.69
CA MET A 139 -3.55 5.09 6.63
C MET A 139 -2.83 5.78 7.80
N MET A 140 -1.72 5.20 8.28
CA MET A 140 -0.98 5.65 9.46
C MET A 140 0.24 6.52 9.15
N SER A 141 0.73 6.55 7.91
CA SER A 141 1.86 7.40 7.55
C SER A 141 1.40 8.84 7.29
N PRO A 142 2.00 9.85 7.94
CA PRO A 142 1.73 11.27 7.64
C PRO A 142 2.27 11.68 6.26
N PHE A 143 3.08 10.84 5.62
CA PHE A 143 3.67 11.07 4.30
C PHE A 143 2.89 10.41 3.16
N ALA A 144 1.87 9.59 3.48
CA ALA A 144 1.04 8.96 2.47
C ALA A 144 0.29 10.02 1.66
N GLY A 145 0.35 9.92 0.32
CA GLY A 145 -0.22 10.94 -0.56
C GLY A 145 -1.70 11.23 -0.30
N ILE A 146 -2.50 10.20 -0.01
CA ILE A 146 -3.92 10.38 0.34
C ILE A 146 -4.11 11.15 1.64
N VAL A 147 -3.27 10.90 2.66
CA VAL A 147 -3.31 11.63 3.93
C VAL A 147 -2.93 13.08 3.72
N VAL A 148 -1.90 13.36 2.92
CA VAL A 148 -1.47 14.72 2.58
C VAL A 148 -2.56 15.49 1.83
N VAL A 149 -3.24 14.84 0.88
CA VAL A 149 -4.36 15.46 0.14
C VAL A 149 -5.50 15.80 1.08
N ILE A 150 -5.91 14.88 1.95
CA ILE A 150 -6.98 15.11 2.93
C ILE A 150 -6.58 16.21 3.92
N ALA A 151 -5.33 16.21 4.39
CA ALA A 151 -4.77 17.24 5.26
C ALA A 151 -4.90 18.64 4.65
N ASN A 152 -4.53 18.76 3.38
CA ASN A 152 -4.65 20.01 2.63
C ASN A 152 -6.10 20.45 2.42
N ILE A 153 -7.01 19.52 2.12
CA ILE A 153 -8.44 19.83 1.94
C ILE A 153 -9.08 20.30 3.25
N LEU A 154 -8.72 19.68 4.37
CA LEU A 154 -9.32 19.96 5.68
C LEU A 154 -8.60 21.09 6.44
N GLY A 155 -7.42 21.51 6.01
CA GLY A 155 -6.61 22.50 6.72
C GLY A 155 -6.07 21.99 8.07
N ILE A 156 -5.86 20.68 8.21
CA ILE A 156 -5.42 20.00 9.44
C ILE A 156 -4.10 19.28 9.16
N SER A 157 -3.24 19.09 10.17
CA SER A 157 -1.97 18.38 9.99
C SER A 157 -2.14 16.90 9.62
N SER A 158 -1.28 16.40 8.72
CA SER A 158 -1.26 14.99 8.29
C SER A 158 -1.11 14.01 9.45
N THR A 159 -0.35 14.36 10.49
CA THR A 159 -0.18 13.55 11.70
C THR A 159 -1.48 13.37 12.48
N THR A 160 -2.35 14.40 12.47
CA THR A 160 -3.67 14.30 13.12
C THR A 160 -4.55 13.30 12.40
N ILE A 161 -4.63 13.36 11.07
CA ILE A 161 -5.43 12.42 10.27
C ILE A 161 -4.88 10.99 10.42
N SER A 162 -3.57 10.82 10.26
CA SER A 162 -2.95 9.50 10.23
C SER A 162 -2.87 8.81 11.59
N LEU A 163 -2.43 9.51 12.65
CA LEU A 163 -2.23 8.88 13.96
C LEU A 163 -3.43 9.09 14.89
N LYS A 164 -3.97 10.32 14.97
CA LYS A 164 -5.03 10.64 15.93
C LYS A 164 -6.39 10.12 15.49
N TRP A 165 -6.73 10.28 14.21
CA TRP A 165 -8.02 9.82 13.68
C TRP A 165 -7.98 8.35 13.26
N ASN A 166 -7.01 7.98 12.41
CA ASN A 166 -6.93 6.62 11.89
C ASN A 166 -6.28 5.62 12.85
N GLY A 167 -5.50 6.04 13.84
CA GLY A 167 -4.67 5.13 14.64
C GLY A 167 -5.45 4.02 15.35
N LYS A 168 -6.59 4.35 15.99
CA LYS A 168 -7.44 3.33 16.66
C LYS A 168 -8.03 2.34 15.67
N TYR A 169 -8.50 2.84 14.52
CA TYR A 169 -9.04 2.00 13.46
C TYR A 169 -7.97 1.07 12.88
N CYS A 170 -6.76 1.59 12.64
CA CYS A 170 -5.64 0.81 12.12
C CYS A 170 -5.21 -0.28 13.11
N LEU A 171 -5.23 0.01 14.42
CA LEU A 171 -4.91 -0.99 15.44
C LEU A 171 -5.96 -2.12 15.47
N LEU A 172 -7.25 -1.80 15.36
CA LEU A 172 -8.32 -2.79 15.23
C LEU A 172 -8.17 -3.62 13.95
N LEU A 173 -7.93 -2.96 12.81
CA LEU A 173 -7.73 -3.62 11.53
C LEU A 173 -6.51 -4.56 11.57
N LEU A 174 -5.41 -4.13 12.20
CA LEU A 174 -4.23 -4.97 12.40
C LEU A 174 -4.58 -6.23 13.18
N VAL A 175 -5.22 -6.11 14.35
CA VAL A 175 -5.58 -7.26 15.20
C VAL A 175 -6.47 -8.24 14.44
N VAL A 176 -7.55 -7.75 13.82
CA VAL A 176 -8.49 -8.59 13.05
C VAL A 176 -7.77 -9.29 11.90
N SER A 177 -6.90 -8.58 11.19
CA SER A 177 -6.14 -9.14 10.06
C SER A 177 -5.14 -10.20 10.51
N LEU A 178 -4.45 -10.00 11.64
CA LEU A 178 -3.53 -10.99 12.19
C LEU A 178 -4.27 -12.26 12.62
N ILE A 179 -5.44 -12.12 13.25
CA ILE A 179 -6.29 -13.28 13.60
C ILE A 179 -6.70 -14.03 12.34
N PHE A 180 -7.14 -13.29 11.30
CA PHE A 180 -7.54 -13.89 10.03
C PHE A 180 -6.38 -14.64 9.34
N ILE A 181 -5.21 -14.02 9.24
CA ILE A 181 -4.02 -14.64 8.61
C ILE A 181 -3.54 -15.86 9.41
N ALA A 182 -3.52 -15.77 10.74
CA ALA A 182 -3.15 -16.90 11.60
C ALA A 182 -4.14 -18.06 11.45
N GLY A 183 -5.45 -17.78 11.47
CA GLY A 183 -6.49 -18.79 11.24
C GLY A 183 -6.36 -19.45 9.86
N TYR A 184 -6.16 -18.65 8.81
CA TYR A 184 -5.91 -19.14 7.45
C TYR A 184 -4.68 -20.05 7.38
N SER A 185 -3.58 -19.69 8.04
CA SER A 185 -2.32 -20.42 8.00
C SER A 185 -2.32 -21.73 8.81
N ILE A 186 -3.30 -21.92 9.70
CA ILE A 186 -3.48 -23.17 10.46
C ILE A 186 -4.40 -24.15 9.70
N LEU A 187 -5.35 -23.63 8.92
CA LEU A 187 -6.36 -24.42 8.22
C LEU A 187 -5.88 -25.07 6.92
N ILE A 188 -4.73 -24.64 6.37
CA ILE A 188 -4.16 -25.05 5.09
C ILE A 188 -2.72 -25.48 5.29
#